data_AF-A0A3P8CW18-F1
#
_entry.id   AF-A0A3P8CW18-F1
#
_cell.length_a   1.000
_cell.length_b   1.000
_cell.length_c   1.000
_cell.angle_alpha   90.00
_cell.angle_beta   90.00
_cell.angle_gamma   90.00
#
_symmetry.space_group_name_H-M   'P 1'
#
loop_
_entity.id
_entity.type
_entity.pdbx_description
1 polymer ?
#
loop_
_entity_poly.entity_id
_entity_poly.type
_entity_poly.pdbx_seq_one_letter_code
_entity_poly.pdbx_strand_id
1 'polypeptide(L)'
;MTFANLRHLWRRRDIRLSIKGRVYCAEVRSVLIYGSETWPLGVEVTRKLLVFDHRCFRNIAGVCWDHWIINIEVRRRVLGNDGKSVDEVVNLHRLRWLGQVLRMPEHRLPRHTMLIGAGDGWKKVRAATPKRGTSP
;
A
#
# COMPACT_ATOMS: atom_id res chain seq x y z
N MET A 1 12.60 10.80 10.97
CA MET A 1 12.98 9.44 11.37
C MET A 1 13.79 8.80 10.26
N THR A 2 15.02 8.35 10.55
CA THR A 2 16.05 8.02 9.55
C THR A 2 15.91 6.59 9.01
N PHE A 3 15.27 6.42 7.85
CA PHE A 3 15.21 5.13 7.11
C PHE A 3 16.59 4.47 6.89
N ALA A 4 17.67 5.26 6.87
CA ALA A 4 19.05 4.77 6.77
C ALA A 4 19.43 3.85 7.94
N ASN A 5 18.95 4.13 9.16
CA ASN A 5 19.23 3.32 10.34
C ASN A 5 18.53 1.96 10.27
N LEU A 6 17.30 1.92 9.73
CA LEU A 6 16.56 0.68 9.49
C LEU A 6 17.29 -0.24 8.50
N ARG A 7 17.89 0.32 7.44
CA ARG A 7 18.67 -0.45 6.47
C ARG A 7 19.92 -1.07 7.09
N HIS A 8 20.58 -0.38 8.02
CA HIS A 8 21.70 -0.96 8.77
C HIS A 8 21.24 -2.06 9.73
N LEU A 9 20.13 -1.84 10.43
CA LEU A 9 19.48 -2.83 11.30
C LEU A 9 19.09 -4.12 10.56
N TRP A 10 18.57 -4.00 9.32
CA TRP A 10 18.16 -5.16 8.54
C TRP A 10 19.35 -6.01 8.07
N ARG A 11 20.50 -5.39 7.77
CA ARG A 11 21.74 -6.09 7.38
C ARG A 11 22.36 -6.91 8.51
N ARG A 12 22.11 -6.52 9.76
CA ARG A 12 22.66 -7.14 10.96
C ARG A 12 22.06 -8.53 11.20
N ARG A 13 22.85 -9.60 11.09
CA ARG A 13 22.37 -11.00 11.22
C ARG A 13 22.23 -11.48 12.67
N ASP A 14 22.79 -10.74 13.61
CA ASP A 14 22.74 -10.93 15.07
C ASP A 14 21.33 -10.74 15.66
N ILE A 15 20.46 -9.96 14.99
CA ILE A 15 19.13 -9.62 15.48
C ILE A 15 18.10 -10.63 14.97
N ARG A 16 17.31 -11.19 15.91
CA ARG A 16 16.22 -12.13 15.60
C ARG A 16 15.25 -11.56 14.58
N LEU A 17 14.86 -12.39 13.61
CA LEU A 17 13.93 -12.03 12.54
C LEU A 17 12.60 -11.48 13.05
N SER A 18 12.09 -12.03 14.16
CA SER A 18 10.84 -11.61 14.80
C SER A 18 10.90 -10.16 15.31
N ILE A 19 12.05 -9.71 15.82
CA ILE A 19 12.23 -8.33 16.30
C ILE A 19 12.26 -7.38 15.09
N LYS A 20 12.96 -7.75 14.01
CA LYS A 20 12.97 -6.96 12.77
C LYS A 20 11.58 -6.85 12.14
N GLY A 21 10.80 -7.92 12.16
CA GLY A 21 9.40 -7.93 11.70
C GLY A 21 8.51 -6.99 12.52
N ARG A 22 8.70 -6.93 13.84
CA ARG A 22 7.99 -5.97 14.71
C ARG A 22 8.38 -4.52 14.42
N VAL A 23 9.66 -4.23 14.27
CA VAL A 23 10.15 -2.87 13.90
C VAL A 23 9.59 -2.46 12.54
N TYR A 24 9.56 -3.37 11.57
CA TYR A 24 8.91 -3.12 10.28
C TYR A 24 7.43 -2.78 10.44
N CYS A 25 6.70 -3.54 11.27
CA CYS A 25 5.28 -3.31 11.50
C CYS A 25 5.00 -1.99 12.25
N ALA A 26 5.89 -1.56 13.14
CA ALA A 26 5.72 -0.34 13.93
C ALA A 26 6.09 0.93 13.16
N GLU A 27 7.18 0.90 12.38
CA GLU A 27 7.74 2.10 11.73
C GLU A 27 7.33 2.19 10.26
N VAL A 28 7.62 1.13 9.48
CA VAL A 28 7.46 1.19 8.03
C VAL A 28 5.99 1.00 7.66
N ARG A 29 5.34 0.01 8.28
CA ARG A 29 3.94 -0.32 7.97
C ARG A 29 2.97 0.77 8.44
N SER A 30 3.20 1.40 9.59
CA SER A 30 2.37 2.51 10.08
C SER A 30 2.45 3.72 9.13
N VAL A 31 3.65 4.07 8.68
CA VAL A 31 3.86 5.16 7.70
C VAL A 31 3.25 4.83 6.34
N LEU A 32 3.35 3.57 5.89
CA LEU A 32 2.70 3.11 4.66
C LEU A 32 1.17 3.21 4.74
N ILE A 33 0.57 2.83 5.88
CA ILE A 33 -0.87 2.92 6.12
C ILE A 33 -1.29 4.39 6.22
N TYR A 34 -0.56 5.21 6.96
CA TYR A 34 -0.86 6.63 7.05
C TYR A 34 -0.79 7.32 5.68
N GLY A 35 0.24 7.02 4.89
CA GLY A 35 0.35 7.49 3.51
C GLY A 35 -0.81 7.01 2.62
N SER A 36 -1.36 5.82 2.89
CA SER A 36 -2.56 5.34 2.20
C SER A 36 -3.86 6.07 2.54
N GLU A 37 -3.92 6.69 3.72
CA GLU A 37 -5.06 7.49 4.18
C GLU A 37 -5.02 8.90 3.60
N THR A 38 -3.82 9.50 3.47
CA THR A 38 -3.67 10.89 3.03
C THR A 38 -3.60 11.06 1.52
N TRP A 39 -3.22 10.03 0.77
CA TRP A 39 -3.05 10.11 -0.68
C TRP A 39 -4.12 9.27 -1.41
N PRO A 40 -4.72 9.77 -2.50
CA PRO A 40 -5.62 8.97 -3.33
C PRO A 40 -4.82 7.81 -3.93
N LEU A 41 -4.91 6.65 -3.28
CA LEU A 41 -4.23 5.44 -3.67
C LEU A 41 -4.83 4.89 -4.98
N GLY A 42 -4.34 5.41 -6.10
CA GLY A 42 -4.50 4.77 -7.40
C GLY A 42 -3.81 3.40 -7.45
N VAL A 43 -4.23 2.55 -8.37
CA VAL A 43 -3.69 1.19 -8.58
C VAL A 43 -2.17 1.19 -8.75
N GLU A 44 -1.61 2.26 -9.35
CA GLU A 44 -0.17 2.41 -9.55
C GLU A 44 0.60 2.64 -8.23
N VAL A 45 0.04 3.43 -7.31
CA VAL A 45 0.66 3.70 -6.00
C VAL A 45 0.65 2.42 -5.16
N THR A 46 -0.48 1.71 -5.13
CA THR A 46 -0.55 0.40 -4.44
C THR A 46 0.47 -0.59 -4.98
N ARG A 47 0.67 -0.65 -6.30
CA ARG A 47 1.69 -1.49 -6.92
C ARG A 47 3.11 -1.11 -6.48
N LYS A 48 3.43 0.18 -6.43
CA LYS A 48 4.73 0.68 -5.95
C LYS A 48 4.95 0.35 -4.47
N LEU A 49 3.92 0.47 -3.63
CA LEU A 49 3.96 0.12 -2.21
C LEU A 49 4.20 -1.39 -2.01
N LEU A 50 3.53 -2.24 -2.80
CA LEU A 50 3.74 -3.70 -2.77
C LEU A 50 5.17 -4.10 -3.16
N VAL A 51 5.73 -3.47 -4.19
CA VAL A 51 7.13 -3.72 -4.59
C VAL A 51 8.10 -3.30 -3.48
N PHE A 52 7.85 -2.16 -2.84
CA PHE A 52 8.66 -1.68 -1.73
C PHE A 52 8.58 -2.61 -0.51
N ASP A 53 7.38 -3.01 -0.10
CA ASP A 53 7.12 -3.94 1.00
C ASP A 53 7.83 -5.30 0.76
N HIS A 54 7.72 -5.86 -0.45
CA HIS A 54 8.44 -7.09 -0.81
C HIS A 54 9.97 -6.92 -0.77
N ARG A 55 10.50 -5.77 -1.19
CA ARG A 55 11.93 -5.47 -1.08
C ARG A 55 12.37 -5.41 0.39
N CYS A 56 11.56 -4.82 1.26
CA CYS A 56 11.80 -4.81 2.71
C CYS A 56 11.79 -6.22 3.29
N PHE A 57 10.82 -7.07 2.94
CA PHE A 57 10.77 -8.44 3.43
C PHE A 57 11.98 -9.28 3.00
N ARG A 58 12.42 -9.17 1.75
CA ARG A 58 13.64 -9.86 1.30
C ARG A 58 14.88 -9.41 2.08
N ASN A 59 15.00 -8.10 2.33
CA ASN A 59 16.09 -7.56 3.13
C ASN A 59 16.04 -8.03 4.60
N ILE A 60 14.85 -8.08 5.20
CA ILE A 60 14.66 -8.49 6.60
C ILE A 60 14.92 -9.99 6.77
N ALA A 61 14.37 -10.80 5.85
CA ALA A 61 14.54 -12.25 5.84
C ALA A 61 15.96 -12.70 5.44
N GLY A 62 16.82 -11.77 5.00
CA GLY A 62 18.18 -12.08 4.54
C GLY A 62 18.20 -13.02 3.33
N VAL A 63 17.13 -13.02 2.54
CA VAL A 63 16.99 -13.90 1.38
C VAL A 63 17.83 -13.31 0.25
N CYS A 64 18.93 -13.99 -0.08
CA CYS A 64 19.73 -13.68 -1.26
C CYS A 64 18.91 -13.91 -2.53
N TRP A 65 19.28 -13.21 -3.61
CA TRP A 65 18.62 -13.30 -4.92
C TRP A 65 18.62 -14.72 -5.50
N ASP A 66 19.54 -15.57 -5.03
CA ASP A 66 19.74 -16.97 -5.44
C ASP A 66 18.70 -17.94 -4.85
N HIS A 67 18.05 -17.56 -3.75
CA HIS A 67 17.01 -18.38 -3.14
C HIS A 67 15.66 -18.19 -3.85
N TRP A 68 15.21 -19.24 -4.55
CA TRP A 68 13.86 -19.35 -5.12
C TRP A 68 12.82 -19.58 -4.03
N ILE A 69 12.47 -18.51 -3.30
CA ILE A 69 11.41 -18.53 -2.28
C ILE A 69 10.21 -17.73 -2.80
N ILE A 70 9.03 -18.35 -2.73
CA ILE A 70 7.77 -17.70 -3.08
C ILE A 70 7.48 -16.51 -2.17
N ASN A 71 6.89 -15.43 -2.73
CA ASN A 71 6.67 -14.18 -1.99
C ASN A 71 5.84 -14.38 -0.70
N ILE A 72 4.89 -15.31 -0.71
CA ILE A 72 4.07 -15.65 0.46
C ILE A 72 4.92 -16.25 1.60
N GLU A 73 5.92 -17.05 1.29
CA GLU A 73 6.80 -17.67 2.27
C GLU A 73 7.80 -16.66 2.84
N VAL A 74 8.32 -15.74 2.02
CA VAL A 74 9.14 -14.62 2.52
C VAL A 74 8.34 -13.76 3.52
N ARG A 75 7.08 -13.45 3.19
CA ARG A 75 6.18 -12.71 4.09
C ARG A 75 5.92 -13.47 5.39
N ARG A 76 5.60 -14.77 5.29
CA ARG A 76 5.35 -15.64 6.44
C ARG A 76 6.54 -15.68 7.39
N ARG A 77 7.77 -15.71 6.87
CA ARG A 77 8.99 -15.67 7.70
C ARG A 77 9.15 -14.36 8.47
N VAL A 78 8.78 -13.23 7.86
CA VAL A 78 8.95 -11.91 8.49
C VAL A 78 7.81 -11.54 9.43
N LEU A 79 6.56 -11.82 9.04
CA LEU A 79 5.36 -11.41 9.76
C LEU A 79 4.68 -12.54 10.56
N GLY A 80 5.09 -13.79 10.36
CA GLY A 80 4.43 -14.95 10.95
C GLY A 80 3.18 -15.40 10.17
N ASN A 81 2.47 -16.40 10.71
CA ASN A 81 1.26 -16.97 10.10
C ASN A 81 0.08 -15.97 10.02
N ASP A 82 0.01 -15.01 10.94
CA ASP A 82 -1.08 -14.02 11.00
C ASP A 82 -0.74 -12.70 10.28
N GLY A 83 0.37 -12.71 9.52
CA GLY A 83 0.92 -11.56 8.85
C GLY A 83 0.09 -11.10 7.66
N LYS A 84 -0.89 -10.22 7.89
CA LYS A 84 -1.63 -9.55 6.80
C LYS A 84 -0.65 -8.84 5.86
N SER A 85 -0.94 -8.86 4.57
CA SER A 85 -0.26 -8.05 3.57
C SER A 85 -0.60 -6.56 3.73
N VAL A 86 0.20 -5.69 3.12
CA VAL A 86 -0.13 -4.26 3.04
C VAL A 86 -1.44 -4.05 2.27
N ASP A 87 -1.65 -4.78 1.18
CA ASP A 87 -2.89 -4.72 0.41
C ASP A 87 -4.12 -5.09 1.25
N GLU A 88 -4.07 -6.20 2.00
CA GLU A 88 -5.17 -6.60 2.89
C GLU A 88 -5.44 -5.56 3.98
N VAL A 89 -4.40 -4.90 4.52
CA VAL A 89 -4.60 -3.86 5.52
C VAL A 89 -5.18 -2.60 4.92
N VAL A 90 -4.68 -2.18 3.76
CA VAL A 90 -5.24 -1.03 3.01
C VAL A 90 -6.69 -1.31 2.65
N ASN A 91 -7.01 -2.51 2.16
CA ASN A 91 -8.37 -2.89 1.80
C ASN A 91 -9.28 -2.96 3.04
N LEU A 92 -8.80 -3.54 4.15
CA LEU A 92 -9.54 -3.55 5.41
C LEU A 92 -9.81 -2.13 5.92
N HIS A 93 -8.84 -1.23 5.80
CA HIS A 93 -9.01 0.17 6.18
C HIS A 93 -10.06 0.86 5.29
N ARG A 94 -10.00 0.67 3.96
CA ARG A 94 -11.02 1.17 3.03
C ARG A 94 -12.41 0.64 3.35
N LEU A 95 -12.55 -0.65 3.65
CA LEU A 95 -13.82 -1.27 4.04
C LEU A 95 -14.33 -0.72 5.37
N ARG A 96 -13.44 -0.47 6.34
CA ARG A 96 -13.81 0.18 7.62
C ARG A 96 -14.30 1.60 7.40
N TRP A 97 -13.59 2.40 6.59
CA TRP A 97 -14.00 3.75 6.21
C TRP A 97 -15.35 3.74 5.50
N LEU A 98 -15.54 2.86 4.51
CA LEU A 98 -16.82 2.67 3.82
C LEU A 98 -17.94 2.27 4.80
N GLY A 99 -17.67 1.34 5.70
CA GLY A 99 -18.63 0.94 6.73
C GLY A 99 -19.00 2.07 7.69
N GLN A 100 -18.07 2.99 7.98
CA GLN A 100 -18.37 4.20 8.73
C GLN A 100 -19.25 5.16 7.92
N VAL A 101 -18.92 5.41 6.65
CA VAL A 101 -19.70 6.29 5.77
C VAL A 101 -21.12 5.78 5.56
N LEU A 102 -21.29 4.47 5.34
CA LEU A 102 -22.61 3.84 5.18
C LEU A 102 -23.48 3.96 6.45
N ARG A 103 -22.87 4.01 7.63
CA ARG A 103 -23.57 4.22 8.90
C ARG A 103 -23.89 5.69 9.20
N MET A 104 -23.31 6.65 8.49
CA MET A 104 -23.64 8.08 8.66
C MET A 104 -25.03 8.38 8.08
N PRO A 105 -25.82 9.31 8.62
CA PRO A 105 -27.07 9.76 8.02
C PRO A 105 -26.86 10.54 6.70
N GLU A 106 -27.87 10.53 5.81
CA GLU A 106 -27.76 10.99 4.41
C GLU A 106 -27.41 12.46 4.21
N HIS A 107 -27.74 13.31 5.18
CA HIS A 107 -27.40 14.73 5.15
C HIS A 107 -25.90 15.02 5.36
N ARG A 108 -25.10 14.01 5.75
CA ARG A 108 -23.66 14.19 5.96
C ARG A 108 -22.93 14.18 4.61
N LEU A 109 -22.13 15.22 4.38
CA LEU A 109 -21.35 15.45 3.15
C LEU A 109 -20.59 14.20 2.64
N PRO A 110 -19.95 13.35 3.47
CA PRO A 110 -19.27 12.14 2.98
C PRO A 110 -20.21 11.11 2.36
N ARG A 111 -21.40 10.86 2.95
CA ARG A 111 -22.40 9.93 2.42
C ARG A 111 -23.10 10.52 1.19
N HIS A 112 -23.42 11.81 1.22
CA HIS A 112 -24.00 12.52 0.08
C HIS A 112 -23.06 12.54 -1.14
N THR A 113 -21.77 12.83 -0.93
CA THR A 113 -20.75 12.83 -2.00
C THR A 113 -20.52 11.42 -2.57
N MET A 114 -20.57 10.39 -1.72
CA MET A 114 -20.47 8.99 -2.17
C MET A 114 -21.67 8.58 -3.04
N LEU A 115 -22.89 9.00 -2.69
CA LEU A 115 -24.10 8.73 -3.46
C LEU A 115 -24.10 9.47 -4.81
N ILE A 116 -23.65 10.72 -4.84
CA ILE A 116 -23.51 11.49 -6.09
C ILE A 116 -22.38 10.95 -6.97
N GLY A 117 -21.20 10.70 -6.39
CA GLY A 117 -20.04 10.18 -7.12
C GLY A 117 -20.19 8.72 -7.61
N ALA A 118 -21.11 7.95 -7.03
CA ALA A 118 -21.49 6.63 -7.55
C ALA A 118 -22.44 6.71 -8.76
N GLY A 119 -23.19 7.80 -8.91
CA GLY A 119 -24.04 8.07 -10.07
C GLY A 119 -23.25 8.57 -11.29
N ASP A 120 -22.20 9.35 -11.06
CA ASP A 120 -21.32 9.86 -12.11
C ASP A 120 -20.13 8.92 -12.33
N GLY A 121 -20.40 7.82 -13.02
CA GLY A 121 -19.39 6.96 -13.60
C GLY A 121 -18.34 7.81 -14.32
N TRP A 122 -17.08 7.61 -13.94
CA TRP A 122 -15.89 8.30 -14.43
C TRP A 122 -15.96 8.51 -15.95
N LYS A 123 -16.43 9.68 -16.39
CA LYS A 123 -16.28 10.09 -17.78
C LYS A 123 -14.82 10.41 -17.99
N LYS A 124 -14.09 9.39 -18.44
CA LYS A 124 -12.75 9.49 -19.00
C LYS A 124 -12.81 10.50 -20.15
N VAL A 125 -12.46 11.76 -19.87
CA VAL A 125 -12.27 12.77 -20.91
C VAL A 125 -11.06 12.30 -21.72
N ARG A 126 -11.33 11.62 -22.84
CA ARG A 126 -10.33 11.41 -23.87
C ARG A 126 -9.99 12.79 -24.42
N ALA A 127 -8.82 13.30 -24.05
CA ALA A 127 -8.24 14.45 -24.72
C ALA A 127 -8.10 14.09 -26.21
N ALA A 128 -8.97 14.67 -27.04
CA ALA A 128 -8.83 14.62 -28.48
C ALA A 128 -7.60 15.43 -28.88
N THR A 129 -6.63 14.79 -29.52
CA THR A 129 -5.47 15.45 -30.10
C THR A 129 -5.94 16.31 -31.28
N PRO A 130 -5.59 17.61 -31.37
CA PRO A 130 -5.93 18.40 -32.53
C PRO A 130 -5.07 17.95 -33.72
N LYS A 131 -5.71 17.51 -34.80
CA LYS A 131 -5.03 17.29 -36.08
C LYS A 131 -4.51 18.63 -36.57
N ARG A 132 -3.18 18.78 -36.68
CA ARG A 132 -2.56 19.87 -37.43
C ARG A 132 -2.93 19.68 -38.89
N GLY A 133 -3.78 20.56 -39.40
CA GLY A 133 -4.01 20.73 -40.82
C GLY A 133 -2.76 21.36 -41.45
N THR A 134 -2.04 20.58 -42.23
CA THR A 134 -1.13 21.07 -43.27
C THR A 134 -1.94 21.23 -44.55
N SER A 135 -1.95 22.44 -45.11
CA SER A 135 -1.95 22.80 -46.56
C SER A 135 -2.45 24.25 -46.73
N PRO A 136 -2.14 24.94 -47.84
CA PRO A 136 -1.36 24.54 -49.02
C PRO A 136 0.05 25.14 -49.09
#